data_AF-A0A9D8R6A3-F1
#
_entry.id   AF-A0A9D8R6A3-F1
#
_cell.length_a   1.000
_cell.length_b   1.000
_cell.length_c   1.000
_cell.angle_alpha   90.00
_cell.angle_beta   90.00
_cell.angle_gamma   90.00
#
_symmetry.space_group_name_H-M   'P 1'
#
loop_
_entity.id
_entity.type
_entity.pdbx_description
1 polymer ?
#
loop_
_entity_poly.entity_id
_entity_poly.type
_entity_poly.pdbx_seq_one_letter_code
_entity_poly.pdbx_strand_id
1 'polypeptide(L)'
;MTTFALLMGHDKLRKFAENETFGCLLQPSAEELLRDGYLALRDHPVKGHWGERFADPGAPLVLELGCGKGEYTIDLAQREPSCNYVGVDIKGARLWKGAKYATEHALGNVGFLRTRIEFIPAFFAPGEVSEIWLTFSDPQVKSENSRLSSPVFLERYSRFLAPGGKIHLKTDSQFLYQYTLAVCRANGLPVLACSEDLYAEADRFAPCLTEVQTFYEKMFRDQGYPIRYLCFALRSTLLSPCTPKGRGAFPPTPPDIALQSDGGSSAQGLPKETSASLHPSHCASLVGPSRLCETTSKSFALRGGHGRPLFPEATPVSATPPSRKFVAPEDFDSDYWRSVEGHRTLFGRDTAETRRQKLKK
;
A
#
# COMPACT_ATOMS: atom_id res chain seq x y z
N MET A 1 14.67 -27.03 -30.75
CA MET A 1 14.51 -25.85 -29.85
C MET A 1 13.86 -24.64 -30.54
N THR A 2 13.86 -24.54 -31.88
CA THR A 2 13.31 -23.39 -32.64
C THR A 2 11.77 -23.31 -32.67
N THR A 3 11.07 -24.46 -32.62
CA THR A 3 9.60 -24.51 -32.69
C THR A 3 8.90 -24.02 -31.42
N PHE A 4 9.51 -24.25 -30.24
CA PHE A 4 8.95 -23.83 -28.95
C PHE A 4 8.98 -22.31 -28.76
N ALA A 5 10.01 -21.62 -29.27
CA ALA A 5 10.12 -20.17 -29.20
C ALA A 5 9.08 -19.46 -30.10
N LEU A 6 8.79 -20.02 -31.28
CA LEU A 6 7.76 -19.49 -32.20
C LEU A 6 6.35 -19.61 -31.60
N LEU A 7 6.01 -20.75 -30.98
CA LEU A 7 4.72 -20.98 -30.31
C LEU A 7 4.48 -20.02 -29.13
N MET A 8 5.53 -19.70 -28.35
CA MET A 8 5.42 -18.77 -27.22
C MET A 8 5.26 -17.30 -27.62
N GLY A 9 5.74 -16.89 -28.80
CA GLY A 9 5.50 -15.55 -29.34
C GLY A 9 4.05 -15.37 -29.80
N HIS A 10 3.48 -16.40 -30.43
CA HIS A 10 2.12 -16.39 -30.96
C HIS A 10 1.06 -16.30 -29.85
N ASP A 11 1.24 -17.02 -28.74
CA ASP A 11 0.29 -16.97 -27.61
C ASP A 11 0.28 -15.60 -26.91
N LYS A 12 1.43 -14.90 -26.84
CA LYS A 12 1.47 -13.54 -26.30
C LYS A 12 0.72 -12.56 -27.21
N LEU A 13 0.97 -12.60 -28.52
CA LEU A 13 0.29 -11.73 -29.48
C LEU A 13 -1.23 -11.98 -29.48
N ARG A 14 -1.65 -13.24 -29.41
CA ARG A 14 -3.05 -13.63 -29.25
C ARG A 14 -3.68 -13.01 -27.99
N LYS A 15 -3.00 -13.09 -26.85
CA LYS A 15 -3.47 -12.47 -25.58
C LYS A 15 -3.59 -10.96 -25.68
N PHE A 16 -2.64 -10.28 -26.35
CA PHE A 16 -2.74 -8.84 -26.58
C PHE A 16 -3.92 -8.48 -27.49
N ALA A 17 -4.17 -9.25 -28.56
CA ALA A 17 -5.31 -9.02 -29.43
C ALA A 17 -6.65 -9.21 -28.70
N GLU A 18 -6.75 -10.23 -27.83
CA GLU A 18 -7.95 -10.49 -27.03
C GLU A 18 -8.14 -9.44 -25.92
N ASN A 19 -7.07 -8.84 -25.39
CA ASN A 19 -7.18 -7.75 -24.41
C ASN A 19 -7.98 -6.55 -24.94
N GLU A 20 -7.89 -6.26 -26.25
CA GLU A 20 -8.65 -5.17 -26.88
C GLU A 20 -10.16 -5.42 -26.91
N THR A 21 -10.62 -6.65 -26.66
CA THR A 21 -12.06 -6.99 -26.64
C THR A 21 -12.66 -6.91 -25.24
N PHE A 22 -11.85 -6.82 -24.19
CA PHE A 22 -12.32 -6.81 -22.80
C PHE A 22 -12.72 -5.40 -22.36
N GLY A 23 -14.02 -5.16 -22.18
CA GLY A 23 -14.54 -3.87 -21.67
C GLY A 23 -14.07 -3.51 -20.26
N CYS A 24 -13.67 -4.51 -19.46
CA CYS A 24 -13.11 -4.30 -18.12
C CYS A 24 -11.64 -3.88 -18.14
N LEU A 25 -10.95 -3.88 -19.29
CA LEU A 25 -9.51 -3.57 -19.40
C LEU A 25 -9.26 -2.27 -20.16
N LEU A 26 -8.63 -1.30 -19.49
CA LEU A 26 -8.21 -0.03 -20.09
C LEU A 26 -6.70 -0.05 -20.41
N GLN A 27 -6.32 0.30 -21.64
CA GLN A 27 -4.94 0.24 -22.13
C GLN A 27 -4.48 1.56 -22.78
N PRO A 28 -4.41 2.66 -22.02
CA PRO A 28 -4.03 3.97 -22.55
C PRO A 28 -2.59 3.94 -23.06
N SER A 29 -2.34 4.62 -24.18
CA SER A 29 -0.98 4.76 -24.70
C SER A 29 -0.18 5.75 -23.85
N ALA A 30 1.16 5.61 -23.84
CA ALA A 30 2.00 6.57 -23.14
C ALA A 30 1.93 7.97 -23.79
N GLU A 31 1.69 8.03 -25.10
CA GLU A 31 1.60 9.27 -25.88
C GLU A 31 0.37 10.10 -25.49
N GLU A 32 -0.76 9.44 -25.22
CA GLU A 32 -1.98 10.11 -24.73
C GLU A 32 -1.74 10.89 -23.43
N LEU A 33 -0.85 10.38 -22.56
CA LEU A 33 -0.56 10.95 -21.25
C LEU A 33 0.60 11.94 -21.28
N LEU A 34 1.57 11.76 -22.19
CA LEU A 34 2.84 12.50 -22.22
C LEU A 34 2.87 13.67 -23.20
N ARG A 35 1.71 14.12 -23.71
CA ARG A 35 1.64 15.15 -24.77
C ARG A 35 2.44 16.42 -24.48
N ASP A 36 2.53 16.84 -23.22
CA ASP A 36 3.24 18.05 -22.78
C ASP A 36 4.61 17.75 -22.11
N GLY A 37 5.12 16.54 -22.33
CA GLY A 37 6.40 16.06 -21.80
C GLY A 37 6.30 15.29 -20.48
N TYR A 38 7.43 14.73 -20.03
CA TYR A 38 7.50 13.82 -18.87
C TYR A 38 7.20 14.49 -17.51
N LEU A 39 7.12 15.82 -17.47
CA LEU A 39 6.92 16.60 -16.24
C LEU A 39 5.45 16.90 -15.94
N ALA A 40 4.57 16.80 -16.94
CA ALA A 40 3.15 17.10 -16.81
C ALA A 40 2.34 16.03 -17.54
N LEU A 41 1.79 15.07 -16.79
CA LEU A 41 0.88 14.09 -17.35
C LEU A 41 -0.47 14.73 -17.61
N ARG A 42 -1.04 14.46 -18.79
CA ARG A 42 -2.44 14.77 -19.07
C ARG A 42 -3.33 13.77 -18.32
N ASP A 43 -4.41 14.28 -17.74
CA ASP A 43 -5.44 13.44 -17.13
C ASP A 43 -6.14 12.58 -18.19
N HIS A 44 -6.27 11.29 -17.89
CA HIS A 44 -7.04 10.38 -18.71
C HIS A 44 -8.55 10.65 -18.50
N PRO A 45 -9.42 10.52 -19.52
CA PRO A 45 -10.87 10.74 -19.37
C PRO A 45 -11.57 9.90 -18.30
N VAL A 46 -10.95 8.82 -17.82
CA VAL A 46 -11.51 7.95 -16.76
C VAL A 46 -11.34 8.56 -15.36
N LYS A 47 -10.48 9.56 -15.20
CA LYS A 47 -10.17 10.17 -13.92
C LYS A 47 -11.42 10.82 -13.32
N GLY A 48 -11.84 10.38 -12.14
CA GLY A 48 -13.08 10.82 -11.49
C GLY A 48 -14.35 10.11 -11.98
N HIS A 49 -14.22 9.18 -12.92
CA HIS A 49 -15.31 8.47 -13.58
C HIS A 49 -15.15 6.95 -13.50
N TRP A 50 -14.31 6.43 -12.60
CA TRP A 50 -14.16 4.97 -12.47
C TRP A 50 -15.44 4.26 -12.06
N GLY A 51 -16.23 4.86 -11.15
CA GLY A 51 -17.50 4.31 -10.68
C GLY A 51 -18.45 3.96 -11.83
N GLU A 52 -18.52 4.81 -12.86
CA GLU A 52 -19.41 4.63 -14.02
C GLU A 52 -19.11 3.37 -14.85
N ARG A 53 -17.94 2.76 -14.67
CA ARG A 53 -17.55 1.52 -15.35
C ARG A 53 -18.02 0.26 -14.63
N PHE A 54 -18.54 0.40 -13.41
CA PHE A 54 -18.96 -0.73 -12.57
C PHE A 54 -20.47 -0.80 -12.44
N ALA A 55 -20.95 -1.97 -11.98
CA ALA A 55 -22.37 -2.19 -11.74
C ALA A 55 -22.94 -1.29 -10.63
N ASP A 56 -22.12 -0.95 -9.61
CA ASP A 56 -22.46 0.03 -8.58
C ASP A 56 -21.46 1.20 -8.60
N PRO A 57 -21.80 2.33 -9.22
CA PRO A 57 -20.92 3.50 -9.28
C PRO A 57 -20.62 4.16 -7.92
N GLY A 58 -21.43 3.89 -6.89
CA GLY A 58 -21.28 4.48 -5.55
C GLY A 58 -20.42 3.64 -4.60
N ALA A 59 -20.11 2.39 -4.96
CA ALA A 59 -19.32 1.49 -4.13
C ALA A 59 -17.86 1.98 -4.01
N PRO A 60 -17.20 1.80 -2.83
CA PRO A 60 -15.82 2.18 -2.63
C PRO A 60 -14.86 1.54 -3.65
N LEU A 61 -13.89 2.32 -4.13
CA LEU A 61 -12.91 1.84 -5.11
C LEU A 61 -11.58 1.43 -4.45
N VAL A 62 -11.21 0.17 -4.63
CA VAL A 62 -9.99 -0.45 -4.10
C VAL A 62 -9.02 -0.74 -5.24
N LEU A 63 -7.75 -0.34 -5.09
CA LEU A 63 -6.71 -0.60 -6.08
C LEU A 63 -5.78 -1.74 -5.65
N GLU A 64 -5.37 -2.59 -6.59
CA GLU A 64 -4.20 -3.47 -6.45
C GLU A 64 -3.09 -2.99 -7.40
N LEU A 65 -1.98 -2.50 -6.85
CA LEU A 65 -0.88 -1.96 -7.65
C LEU A 65 0.20 -3.02 -7.87
N GLY A 66 0.45 -3.36 -9.13
CA GLY A 66 1.32 -4.48 -9.50
C GLY A 66 0.61 -5.83 -9.46
N CYS A 67 -0.67 -5.86 -9.84
CA CYS A 67 -1.55 -7.02 -9.69
C CYS A 67 -1.14 -8.27 -10.51
N GLY A 68 -0.19 -8.15 -11.44
CA GLY A 68 0.29 -9.26 -12.25
C GLY A 68 -0.84 -9.89 -13.08
N LYS A 69 -1.31 -11.06 -12.64
CA LYS A 69 -2.40 -11.80 -13.29
C LYS A 69 -3.80 -11.35 -12.85
N GLY A 70 -3.90 -10.49 -11.84
CA GLY A 70 -5.17 -10.03 -11.27
C GLY A 70 -5.84 -11.05 -10.34
N GLU A 71 -5.14 -12.10 -9.89
CA GLU A 71 -5.74 -13.16 -9.07
C GLU A 71 -6.25 -12.63 -7.74
N TYR A 72 -5.52 -11.71 -7.09
CA TYR A 72 -5.94 -11.11 -5.83
C TYR A 72 -7.11 -10.14 -6.02
N THR A 73 -7.04 -9.25 -7.03
CA THR A 73 -8.14 -8.37 -7.46
C THR A 73 -9.45 -9.14 -7.66
N ILE A 74 -9.42 -10.25 -8.41
CA ILE A 74 -10.60 -11.06 -8.71
C ILE A 74 -11.17 -11.70 -7.44
N ASP A 75 -10.32 -12.32 -6.63
CA ASP A 75 -10.77 -13.07 -5.45
C ASP A 75 -11.34 -12.11 -4.38
N LEU A 76 -10.73 -10.93 -4.20
CA LEU A 76 -11.32 -9.87 -3.36
C LEU A 76 -12.70 -9.44 -3.88
N ALA A 77 -12.84 -9.18 -5.18
CA ALA A 77 -14.10 -8.73 -5.77
C ALA A 77 -15.22 -9.76 -5.66
N GLN A 78 -14.90 -11.06 -5.70
CA GLN A 78 -15.87 -12.13 -5.51
C GLN A 78 -16.32 -12.27 -4.06
N ARG A 79 -15.42 -12.00 -3.11
CA ARG A 79 -15.67 -12.14 -1.67
C ARG A 79 -16.36 -10.93 -1.06
N GLU A 80 -16.03 -9.75 -1.56
CA GLU A 80 -16.54 -8.47 -1.07
C GLU A 80 -17.19 -7.69 -2.22
N PRO A 81 -18.39 -8.12 -2.68
CA PRO A 81 -19.07 -7.50 -3.81
C PRO A 81 -19.56 -6.07 -3.53
N SER A 82 -19.46 -5.60 -2.29
CA SER A 82 -19.80 -4.23 -1.89
C SER A 82 -18.76 -3.19 -2.30
N CYS A 83 -17.61 -3.61 -2.83
CA CYS A 83 -16.55 -2.75 -3.33
C CYS A 83 -16.30 -2.96 -4.83
N ASN A 84 -15.77 -1.92 -5.46
CA ASN A 84 -15.22 -1.97 -6.82
C ASN A 84 -13.71 -2.14 -6.75
N TYR A 85 -13.14 -2.93 -7.67
CA TYR A 85 -11.72 -3.27 -7.68
C TYR A 85 -11.07 -2.95 -9.00
N VAL A 86 -9.89 -2.33 -8.96
CA VAL A 86 -9.04 -2.11 -10.15
C VAL A 86 -7.65 -2.68 -9.94
N GLY A 87 -7.30 -3.67 -10.74
CA GLY A 87 -5.94 -4.20 -10.83
C GLY A 87 -5.09 -3.39 -11.80
N VAL A 88 -3.92 -2.92 -11.37
CA VAL A 88 -3.00 -2.12 -12.20
C VAL A 88 -1.71 -2.89 -12.47
N ASP A 89 -1.32 -3.04 -13.75
CA ASP A 89 -0.01 -3.61 -14.12
C ASP A 89 0.43 -3.13 -15.51
N ILE A 90 1.74 -2.98 -15.75
CA ILE A 90 2.26 -2.58 -17.06
C ILE A 90 2.28 -3.75 -18.08
N LYS A 91 2.30 -4.99 -17.61
CA LYS A 91 2.43 -6.21 -18.40
C LYS A 91 1.06 -6.72 -18.86
N GLY A 92 0.57 -6.17 -19.98
CA GLY A 92 -0.74 -6.54 -20.56
C GLY A 92 -0.98 -8.05 -20.74
N ALA A 93 0.04 -8.83 -21.13
CA ALA A 93 -0.10 -10.28 -21.26
C ALA A 93 -0.38 -11.02 -19.93
N ARG A 94 -0.04 -10.42 -18.78
CA ARG A 94 -0.38 -10.96 -17.46
C ARG A 94 -1.82 -10.60 -17.09
N LEU A 95 -2.22 -9.34 -17.33
CA LEU A 95 -3.58 -8.84 -17.10
C LEU A 95 -4.65 -9.64 -17.84
N TRP A 96 -4.31 -10.19 -19.02
CA TRP A 96 -5.20 -11.03 -19.82
C TRP A 96 -5.92 -12.11 -18.99
N LYS A 97 -5.24 -12.74 -18.03
CA LYS A 97 -5.86 -13.82 -17.25
C LYS A 97 -7.02 -13.31 -16.38
N GLY A 98 -6.80 -12.21 -15.65
CA GLY A 98 -7.82 -11.57 -14.82
C GLY A 98 -8.93 -10.94 -15.65
N ALA A 99 -8.58 -10.21 -16.71
CA ALA A 99 -9.56 -9.55 -17.59
C ALA A 99 -10.46 -10.56 -18.32
N LYS A 100 -9.89 -11.66 -18.80
CA LYS A 100 -10.65 -12.77 -19.38
C LYS A 100 -11.60 -13.38 -18.36
N TYR A 101 -11.12 -13.69 -17.16
CA TYR A 101 -11.96 -14.27 -16.11
C TYR A 101 -13.12 -13.36 -15.74
N ALA A 102 -12.86 -12.06 -15.50
CA ALA A 102 -13.88 -11.08 -15.19
C ALA A 102 -14.93 -10.97 -16.31
N THR A 103 -14.50 -11.02 -17.57
CA THR A 103 -15.41 -10.98 -18.73
C THR A 103 -16.25 -12.26 -18.83
N GLU A 104 -15.65 -13.44 -18.72
CA GLU A 104 -16.36 -14.73 -18.83
C GLU A 104 -17.33 -14.97 -17.66
N HIS A 105 -17.05 -14.44 -16.48
CA HIS A 105 -17.90 -14.56 -15.29
C HIS A 105 -18.79 -13.33 -15.04
N ALA A 106 -18.79 -12.37 -15.97
CA ALA A 106 -19.57 -11.13 -15.90
C ALA A 106 -19.42 -10.37 -14.56
N LEU A 107 -18.18 -10.27 -14.06
CA LEU A 107 -17.90 -9.54 -12.82
C LEU A 107 -18.07 -8.03 -13.04
N GLY A 108 -19.16 -7.49 -12.52
CA GLY A 108 -19.52 -6.07 -12.68
C GLY A 108 -18.74 -5.10 -11.79
N ASN A 109 -17.95 -5.58 -10.84
CA ASN A 109 -17.19 -4.78 -9.87
C ASN A 109 -15.67 -4.91 -10.05
N VAL A 110 -15.19 -5.36 -11.22
CA VAL A 110 -13.76 -5.55 -11.52
C VAL A 110 -13.33 -4.84 -12.80
N GLY A 111 -12.24 -4.10 -12.70
CA GLY A 111 -11.56 -3.45 -13.81
C GLY A 111 -10.06 -3.69 -13.79
N PHE A 112 -9.42 -3.45 -14.92
CA PHE A 112 -7.97 -3.54 -15.06
C PHE A 112 -7.43 -2.32 -15.80
N LEU A 113 -6.29 -1.83 -15.34
CA LEU A 113 -5.59 -0.71 -15.96
C LEU A 113 -4.19 -1.11 -16.35
N ARG A 114 -3.89 -1.04 -17.65
CA ARG A 114 -2.54 -1.22 -18.16
C ARG A 114 -1.81 0.11 -18.23
N THR A 115 -1.01 0.43 -17.21
CA THR A 115 -0.20 1.66 -17.22
C THR A 115 1.10 1.50 -16.45
N ARG A 116 2.01 2.45 -16.62
CA ARG A 116 3.20 2.58 -15.76
C ARG A 116 2.74 3.14 -14.42
N ILE A 117 3.23 2.57 -13.33
CA ILE A 117 2.78 2.96 -11.99
C ILE A 117 3.11 4.42 -11.67
N GLU A 118 4.16 4.97 -12.29
CA GLU A 118 4.51 6.39 -12.19
C GLU A 118 3.43 7.32 -12.75
N PHE A 119 2.57 6.82 -13.64
CA PHE A 119 1.49 7.58 -14.28
C PHE A 119 0.17 7.50 -13.51
N ILE A 120 0.12 6.79 -12.38
CA ILE A 120 -1.11 6.57 -11.61
C ILE A 120 -1.91 7.85 -11.28
N PRO A 121 -1.30 9.02 -10.99
CA PRO A 121 -2.09 10.23 -10.67
C PRO A 121 -2.90 10.80 -11.84
N ALA A 122 -2.62 10.38 -13.07
CA ALA A 122 -3.38 10.79 -14.26
C ALA A 122 -4.73 10.05 -14.40
N PHE A 123 -4.94 8.99 -13.60
CA PHE A 123 -6.09 8.09 -13.74
C PHE A 123 -7.12 8.20 -12.62
N PHE A 124 -6.77 8.83 -11.49
CA PHE A 124 -7.66 8.89 -10.32
C PHE A 124 -7.78 10.32 -9.78
N ALA A 125 -9.00 10.76 -9.50
CA ALA A 125 -9.32 12.05 -8.93
C ALA A 125 -9.07 12.08 -7.41
N PRO A 126 -8.90 13.27 -6.79
CA PRO A 126 -8.79 13.41 -5.35
C PRO A 126 -9.94 12.73 -4.60
N GLY A 127 -9.62 11.77 -3.74
CA GLY A 127 -10.58 11.04 -2.93
C GLY A 127 -11.36 9.93 -3.64
N GLU A 128 -11.01 9.61 -4.88
CA GLU A 128 -11.70 8.58 -5.66
C GLU A 128 -11.40 7.15 -5.16
N VAL A 129 -10.24 6.93 -4.55
CA VAL A 129 -9.79 5.59 -4.09
C VAL A 129 -9.89 5.49 -2.57
N SER A 130 -10.48 4.43 -2.05
CA SER A 130 -10.58 4.18 -0.60
C SER A 130 -9.37 3.43 -0.04
N GLU A 131 -8.88 2.42 -0.75
CA GLU A 131 -7.80 1.53 -0.30
C GLU A 131 -6.85 1.15 -1.43
N ILE A 132 -5.58 0.94 -1.09
CA ILE A 132 -4.53 0.46 -2.00
C ILE A 132 -3.89 -0.80 -1.43
N TRP A 133 -3.77 -1.82 -2.27
CA TRP A 133 -3.10 -3.08 -1.97
C TRP A 133 -1.79 -3.19 -2.75
N LEU A 134 -0.72 -3.49 -2.02
CA LEU A 134 0.62 -3.82 -2.49
C LEU A 134 0.89 -5.28 -2.13
N THR A 135 0.57 -6.18 -3.05
CA THR A 135 0.60 -7.63 -2.85
C THR A 135 1.85 -8.21 -3.50
N PHE A 136 2.79 -8.69 -2.69
CA PHE A 136 4.04 -9.33 -3.14
C PHE A 136 4.82 -8.48 -4.14
N SER A 137 4.79 -7.15 -3.95
CA SER A 137 5.53 -6.20 -4.79
C SER A 137 7.03 -6.43 -4.66
N ASP A 138 7.78 -6.26 -5.75
CA ASP A 138 9.23 -6.43 -5.77
C ASP A 138 9.90 -5.56 -4.69
N PRO A 139 10.74 -6.14 -3.80
CA PRO A 139 11.41 -5.40 -2.74
C PRO A 139 12.40 -4.33 -3.23
N GLN A 140 12.81 -4.38 -4.51
CA GLN A 140 13.69 -3.39 -5.15
C GLN A 140 14.87 -3.01 -4.24
N VAL A 141 15.63 -4.02 -3.80
CA VAL A 141 16.70 -3.87 -2.79
C VAL A 141 17.71 -2.78 -3.18
N LYS A 142 17.99 -2.64 -4.49
CA LYS A 142 18.96 -1.67 -5.02
C LYS A 142 18.39 -0.28 -5.31
N SER A 143 17.07 -0.10 -5.31
CA SER A 143 16.41 1.14 -5.72
C SER A 143 15.23 1.46 -4.82
N GLU A 144 15.49 2.25 -3.78
CA GLU A 144 14.47 2.71 -2.82
C GLU A 144 13.28 3.37 -3.53
N ASN A 145 13.55 4.31 -4.44
CA ASN A 145 12.51 5.05 -5.18
C ASN A 145 11.68 4.17 -6.13
N SER A 146 12.10 2.93 -6.38
CA SER A 146 11.33 1.96 -7.17
C SER A 146 10.43 1.07 -6.31
N ARG A 147 10.54 1.11 -4.97
CA ARG A 147 9.65 0.38 -4.06
C ARG A 147 8.28 1.05 -4.07
N LEU A 148 7.22 0.27 -4.27
CA LEU A 148 5.85 0.80 -4.30
C LEU A 148 5.39 1.38 -2.96
N SER A 149 6.09 1.07 -1.86
CA SER A 149 5.87 1.63 -0.52
C SER A 149 6.82 2.79 -0.18
N SER A 150 7.65 3.26 -1.12
CA SER A 150 8.57 4.38 -0.89
C SER A 150 7.87 5.72 -0.76
N PRO A 151 8.51 6.71 -0.10
CA PRO A 151 7.93 8.04 0.04
C PRO A 151 7.48 8.68 -1.29
N VAL A 152 8.24 8.44 -2.36
CA VAL A 152 7.91 8.98 -3.70
C VAL A 152 6.58 8.44 -4.21
N PHE A 153 6.29 7.16 -3.99
CA PHE A 153 5.04 6.54 -4.41
C PHE A 153 3.87 6.89 -3.48
N LEU A 154 4.10 6.91 -2.18
CA LEU A 154 3.10 7.34 -1.19
C LEU A 154 2.64 8.79 -1.44
N GLU A 155 3.54 9.69 -1.85
CA GLU A 155 3.22 11.05 -2.28
C GLU A 155 2.42 11.11 -3.60
N ARG A 156 2.54 10.10 -4.47
CA ARG A 156 1.64 9.99 -5.63
C ARG A 156 0.25 9.54 -5.19
N TYR A 157 0.19 8.57 -4.28
CA TYR A 157 -1.06 8.01 -3.78
C TYR A 157 -1.88 9.04 -2.99
N SER A 158 -1.22 9.91 -2.22
CA SER A 158 -1.86 10.97 -1.44
C SER A 158 -2.71 11.94 -2.27
N ARG A 159 -2.48 12.02 -3.59
CA ARG A 159 -3.22 12.91 -4.51
C ARG A 159 -4.62 12.42 -4.87
N PHE A 160 -4.86 11.12 -4.75
CA PHE A 160 -6.12 10.50 -5.17
C PHE A 160 -6.74 9.59 -4.10
N LEU A 161 -5.96 9.13 -3.12
CA LEU A 161 -6.47 8.37 -1.99
C LEU A 161 -7.37 9.25 -1.11
N ALA A 162 -8.50 8.70 -0.68
CA ALA A 162 -9.44 9.34 0.22
C ALA A 162 -8.75 9.74 1.55
N PRO A 163 -9.18 10.83 2.20
CA PRO A 163 -8.70 11.17 3.53
C PRO A 163 -8.85 9.99 4.50
N GLY A 164 -7.76 9.54 5.10
CA GLY A 164 -7.75 8.36 5.98
C GLY A 164 -7.80 7.02 5.23
N GLY A 165 -7.68 7.03 3.90
CA GLY A 165 -7.59 5.83 3.09
C GLY A 165 -6.38 4.97 3.49
N LYS A 166 -6.54 3.67 3.30
CA LYS A 166 -5.62 2.66 3.83
C LYS A 166 -4.69 2.15 2.73
N ILE A 167 -3.48 1.83 3.13
CA ILE A 167 -2.52 1.10 2.30
C ILE A 167 -2.20 -0.21 3.00
N HIS A 168 -2.37 -1.29 2.26
CA HIS A 168 -2.14 -2.66 2.67
C HIS A 168 -0.89 -3.18 1.94
N LEU A 169 0.12 -3.59 2.71
CA LEU A 169 1.28 -4.32 2.20
C LEU A 169 1.17 -5.76 2.69
N LYS A 170 1.15 -6.71 1.75
CA LYS A 170 1.24 -8.15 2.02
C LYS A 170 2.46 -8.70 1.30
N THR A 171 3.42 -9.27 2.01
CA THR A 171 4.75 -9.57 1.45
C THR A 171 5.43 -10.75 2.15
N ASP A 172 6.19 -11.55 1.41
CA ASP A 172 7.13 -12.56 1.93
C ASP A 172 8.47 -11.93 2.36
N SER A 173 8.81 -10.76 1.82
CA SER A 173 10.08 -10.08 2.08
C SER A 173 10.12 -9.38 3.46
N GLN A 174 10.94 -9.90 4.39
CA GLN A 174 11.30 -9.21 5.64
C GLN A 174 11.85 -7.79 5.37
N PHE A 175 12.71 -7.66 4.36
CA PHE A 175 13.32 -6.38 4.00
C PHE A 175 12.27 -5.32 3.64
N LEU A 176 11.35 -5.64 2.72
CA LEU A 176 10.32 -4.69 2.29
C LEU A 176 9.37 -4.34 3.44
N TYR A 177 9.04 -5.32 4.28
CA TYR A 177 8.20 -5.12 5.46
C TYR A 177 8.85 -4.16 6.47
N GLN A 178 10.10 -4.42 6.89
CA GLN A 178 10.81 -3.57 7.85
C GLN A 178 11.09 -2.18 7.28
N TYR A 179 11.45 -2.09 6.00
CA TYR A 179 11.57 -0.82 5.30
C TYR A 179 10.27 -0.01 5.36
N THR A 180 9.13 -0.63 5.07
CA THR A 180 7.84 0.08 5.07
C THR A 180 7.41 0.50 6.47
N LEU A 181 7.68 -0.31 7.50
CA LEU A 181 7.52 0.08 8.90
C LEU A 181 8.38 1.30 9.26
N ALA A 182 9.64 1.31 8.84
CA ALA A 182 10.55 2.44 9.06
C ALA A 182 10.04 3.72 8.37
N VAL A 183 9.56 3.62 7.13
CA VAL A 183 8.90 4.73 6.41
C VAL A 183 7.69 5.23 7.18
N CYS A 184 6.82 4.35 7.69
CA CYS A 184 5.65 4.76 8.48
C CYS A 184 6.07 5.52 9.74
N ARG A 185 7.03 4.99 10.51
CA ARG A 185 7.54 5.61 11.74
C ARG A 185 8.18 6.97 11.47
N ALA A 186 9.05 7.06 10.47
CA ALA A 186 9.77 8.30 10.12
C ALA A 186 8.84 9.43 9.68
N ASN A 187 7.65 9.09 9.18
CA ASN A 187 6.67 10.04 8.68
C ASN A 187 5.44 10.23 9.56
N GLY A 188 5.41 9.59 10.74
CA GLY A 188 4.26 9.63 11.63
C GLY A 188 2.97 9.07 11.00
N LEU A 189 3.08 8.12 10.06
CA LEU A 189 1.90 7.46 9.50
C LEU A 189 1.30 6.48 10.51
N PRO A 190 0.00 6.55 10.81
CA PRO A 190 -0.64 5.60 11.73
C PRO A 190 -0.62 4.19 11.15
N VAL A 191 0.07 3.27 11.84
CA VAL A 191 -0.02 1.83 11.57
C VAL A 191 -1.28 1.31 12.25
N LEU A 192 -2.20 0.78 11.44
CA LEU A 192 -3.50 0.28 11.89
C LEU A 192 -3.43 -1.21 12.27
N ALA A 193 -2.59 -1.96 11.56
CA ALA A 193 -2.37 -3.38 11.79
C ALA A 193 -1.01 -3.80 11.24
N CYS A 194 -0.33 -4.72 11.92
CA CYS A 194 0.90 -5.34 11.41
C CYS A 194 1.06 -6.76 11.96
N SER A 195 1.72 -7.62 11.18
CA SER A 195 2.04 -9.00 11.53
C SER A 195 3.33 -9.44 10.84
N GLU A 196 4.22 -10.07 11.61
CA GLU A 196 5.43 -10.68 11.07
C GLU A 196 5.19 -12.10 10.53
N ASP A 197 4.10 -12.75 10.98
CA ASP A 197 3.59 -14.02 10.48
C ASP A 197 2.06 -14.01 10.49
N LEU A 198 1.49 -13.56 9.37
CA LEU A 198 0.05 -13.41 9.16
C LEU A 198 -0.71 -14.73 9.34
N TYR A 199 -0.09 -15.86 9.04
CA TYR A 199 -0.76 -17.16 9.13
C TYR A 199 -0.72 -17.73 10.54
N ALA A 200 0.35 -17.50 11.29
CA ALA A 200 0.39 -17.86 12.71
C ALA A 200 -0.57 -16.98 13.53
N GLU A 201 -0.82 -15.75 13.09
CA GLU A 201 -1.67 -14.75 13.76
C GLU A 201 -3.02 -14.55 13.06
N ALA A 202 -3.48 -15.53 12.27
CA ALA A 202 -4.63 -15.38 11.38
C ALA A 202 -5.93 -14.98 12.11
N ASP A 203 -6.09 -15.41 13.36
CA ASP A 203 -7.22 -15.11 14.24
C ASP A 203 -7.36 -13.62 14.57
N ARG A 204 -6.29 -12.83 14.41
CA ARG A 204 -6.27 -11.39 14.66
C ARG A 204 -6.74 -10.56 13.46
N PHE A 205 -6.97 -11.19 12.31
CA PHE A 205 -7.18 -10.51 11.04
C PHE A 205 -8.45 -10.97 10.34
N ALA A 206 -8.95 -10.13 9.41
CA ALA A 206 -10.08 -10.50 8.58
C ALA A 206 -9.74 -11.76 7.74
N PRO A 207 -10.67 -12.74 7.60
CA PRO A 207 -10.38 -13.99 6.89
C PRO A 207 -9.88 -13.79 5.45
N CYS A 208 -10.34 -12.73 4.77
CA CYS A 208 -9.88 -12.42 3.41
C CYS A 208 -8.35 -12.23 3.29
N LEU A 209 -7.66 -11.87 4.38
CA LEU A 209 -6.21 -11.70 4.39
C LEU A 209 -5.45 -13.03 4.25
N THR A 210 -6.01 -14.15 4.71
CA THR A 210 -5.37 -15.48 4.63
C THR A 210 -6.03 -16.41 3.61
N GLU A 211 -7.30 -16.17 3.30
CA GLU A 211 -8.07 -16.94 2.32
C GLU A 211 -7.74 -16.53 0.88
N VAL A 212 -7.47 -15.25 0.62
CA VAL A 212 -7.03 -14.78 -0.69
C VAL A 212 -5.53 -15.00 -0.83
N GLN A 213 -5.15 -15.97 -1.66
CA GLN A 213 -3.77 -16.39 -1.85
C GLN A 213 -3.32 -16.17 -3.29
N THR A 214 -2.21 -15.45 -3.44
CA THR A 214 -1.56 -15.34 -4.76
C THR A 214 -0.75 -16.59 -5.08
N PHE A 215 -0.39 -16.78 -6.36
CA PHE A 215 0.52 -17.86 -6.77
C PHE A 215 1.85 -17.82 -5.98
N TYR A 216 2.43 -16.63 -5.81
CA TYR A 216 3.70 -16.47 -5.09
C TYR A 216 3.56 -16.76 -3.61
N GLU A 217 2.45 -16.34 -3.00
CA GLU A 217 2.15 -16.62 -1.61
C GLU A 217 2.14 -18.11 -1.30
N LYS A 218 1.42 -18.90 -2.11
CA LYS A 218 1.40 -20.35 -1.95
C LYS A 218 2.81 -20.93 -2.09
N MET A 219 3.55 -20.50 -3.12
CA MET A 219 4.92 -20.96 -3.37
C MET A 219 5.87 -20.69 -2.19
N PHE A 220 5.81 -19.51 -1.56
CA PHE A 220 6.67 -19.15 -0.44
C PHE A 220 6.24 -19.83 0.87
N ARG A 221 4.93 -20.01 1.09
CA ARG A 221 4.42 -20.76 2.24
C ARG A 221 4.81 -22.24 2.18
N ASP A 222 4.74 -22.85 1.00
CA ASP A 222 5.17 -24.23 0.78
C ASP A 222 6.69 -24.40 1.05
N GLN A 223 7.47 -23.31 1.01
CA GLN A 223 8.89 -23.26 1.37
C GLN A 223 9.15 -22.86 2.83
N GLY A 224 8.10 -22.63 3.63
CA GLY A 224 8.21 -22.27 5.05
C GLY A 224 8.52 -20.80 5.33
N TYR A 225 8.43 -19.90 4.33
CA TYR A 225 8.61 -18.48 4.56
C TYR A 225 7.34 -17.86 5.18
N PRO A 226 7.47 -17.11 6.29
CA PRO A 226 6.32 -16.42 6.87
C PRO A 226 5.86 -15.28 5.96
N ILE A 227 4.55 -15.10 5.88
CA ILE A 227 3.93 -13.99 5.14
C ILE A 227 3.66 -12.86 6.10
N ARG A 228 4.09 -11.66 5.74
CA ARG A 228 3.98 -10.46 6.56
C ARG A 228 2.88 -9.57 6.04
N TYR A 229 2.28 -8.83 6.96
CA TYR A 229 1.20 -7.91 6.64
C TYR A 229 1.37 -6.60 7.39
N LEU A 230 1.12 -5.48 6.70
CA LEU A 230 1.13 -4.14 7.27
C LEU A 230 0.00 -3.33 6.65
N CYS A 231 -0.83 -2.71 7.48
CA CYS A 231 -1.87 -1.77 7.08
C CYS A 231 -1.63 -0.43 7.79
N PHE A 232 -1.61 0.66 7.02
CA PHE A 232 -1.40 2.01 7.56
C PHE A 232 -2.26 3.03 6.80
N ALA A 233 -2.59 4.14 7.46
CA ALA A 233 -3.34 5.23 6.84
C ALA A 233 -2.39 6.31 6.31
N LEU A 234 -2.64 6.81 5.10
CA LEU A 234 -2.01 8.06 4.65
C LEU A 234 -2.78 9.22 5.24
N ARG A 235 -2.10 10.08 6.01
CA ARG A 235 -2.68 11.35 6.45
C ARG A 235 -2.90 12.23 5.23
N SER A 236 -4.11 12.79 5.09
CA SER A 236 -4.37 13.79 4.05
C SER A 236 -3.51 15.03 4.34
N THR A 237 -2.48 15.23 3.53
CA THR A 237 -1.73 16.48 3.46
C THR A 237 -2.39 17.42 2.45
N LEU A 238 -3.64 17.80 2.70
CA LEU A 238 -3.97 19.19 2.39
C LEU A 238 -3.27 20.04 3.44
N LEU A 239 -1.97 20.26 3.21
CA LEU A 239 -1.18 21.29 3.85
C LEU A 239 -1.90 22.61 3.59
N SER A 240 -2.66 23.09 4.56
CA SER A 240 -2.80 24.55 4.70
C SER A 240 -1.37 25.09 4.78
N PRO A 241 -0.97 26.08 3.96
CA PRO A 241 0.32 26.69 4.11
C PRO A 241 0.38 27.27 5.52
N CYS A 242 1.16 26.63 6.38
CA CYS A 242 1.54 27.22 7.66
C CYS A 242 2.36 28.44 7.30
N THR A 243 1.75 29.62 7.41
CA THR A 243 2.43 30.90 7.22
C THR A 243 3.68 30.89 8.08
N PRO A 244 4.87 31.21 7.55
CA PRO A 244 6.07 31.24 8.35
C PRO A 244 5.88 32.30 9.44
N LYS A 245 5.75 31.85 10.69
CA LYS A 245 5.83 32.74 11.86
C LYS A 245 7.13 33.53 11.72
N GLY A 246 6.97 34.84 11.56
CA GLY A 246 8.07 35.78 11.47
C GLY A 246 9.03 35.63 12.64
N ARG A 247 10.32 35.80 12.36
CA ARG A 247 11.35 35.90 13.39
C ARG A 247 11.06 37.12 14.27
N GLY A 248 11.02 36.88 15.58
CA GLY A 248 11.52 37.79 16.60
C GLY A 248 10.64 38.98 16.99
N ALA A 249 10.05 38.89 18.18
CA ALA A 249 10.17 39.94 19.18
C ALA A 249 10.34 39.26 20.55
N PHE A 250 11.52 39.43 21.15
CA PHE A 250 11.77 39.04 22.54
C PHE A 250 10.80 39.80 23.46
N PRO A 251 10.30 39.21 24.55
CA PRO A 251 9.56 39.98 25.54
C PRO A 251 10.52 41.00 26.20
N PRO A 252 10.04 42.22 26.53
CA PRO A 252 10.86 43.19 27.21
C PRO A 252 11.23 42.67 28.61
N THR A 253 12.49 42.92 28.99
CA THR A 253 13.01 42.78 30.35
C THR A 253 12.15 43.54 31.35
N PRO A 254 11.87 42.98 32.55
CA PRO A 254 11.20 43.72 33.60
C PRO A 254 12.13 44.82 34.16
N PRO A 255 11.58 45.96 34.62
CA PRO A 255 12.40 47.04 35.17
C PRO A 255 12.90 46.70 36.59
N ASP A 256 14.11 47.17 36.87
CA ASP A 256 14.75 47.15 38.18
C ASP A 256 13.87 47.84 39.24
N ILE A 257 13.54 47.13 40.31
CA ILE A 257 12.89 47.70 41.50
C ILE A 257 13.98 47.98 42.54
N ALA A 258 14.13 49.26 42.86
CA ALA A 258 15.02 49.78 43.89
C ALA A 258 14.61 49.32 45.29
N LEU A 259 15.64 49.12 46.11
CA LEU A 259 15.59 48.97 47.57
C LEU A 259 14.79 50.11 48.23
N GLN A 260 13.87 49.75 49.12
CA GLN A 260 13.65 50.46 50.38
C GLN A 260 13.04 49.54 51.44
N SER A 261 13.48 49.78 52.66
CA SER A 261 13.29 49.07 53.91
C SER A 261 11.92 49.33 54.56
N ASP A 262 11.35 48.32 55.22
CA ASP A 262 11.10 48.31 56.68
C ASP A 262 10.01 47.31 57.10
N GLY A 263 10.31 46.58 58.19
CA GLY A 263 9.34 46.28 59.25
C GLY A 263 8.46 45.01 59.15
N GLY A 264 8.74 44.03 60.02
CA GLY A 264 7.70 43.49 60.90
C GLY A 264 7.10 42.11 60.61
N SER A 265 7.63 41.12 61.33
CA SER A 265 6.89 40.10 62.12
C SER A 265 6.08 38.96 61.46
N SER A 266 6.49 37.76 61.88
CA SER A 266 5.70 36.59 62.32
C SER A 266 5.10 35.59 61.32
N ALA A 267 5.66 34.37 61.42
CA ALA A 267 4.97 33.10 61.74
C ALA A 267 4.38 32.20 60.63
N GLN A 268 5.01 31.01 60.56
CA GLN A 268 4.43 29.66 60.48
C GLN A 268 4.01 29.06 59.11
N GLY A 269 4.45 27.81 58.88
CA GLY A 269 3.67 26.81 58.12
C GLY A 269 4.37 26.00 57.02
N LEU A 270 5.24 25.05 57.40
CA LEU A 270 5.45 23.77 56.66
C LEU A 270 4.14 22.92 56.73
N PRO A 271 3.87 21.90 55.86
CA PRO A 271 4.76 20.76 55.51
C PRO A 271 4.81 20.40 54.00
N LYS A 272 5.88 19.80 53.44
CA LYS A 272 6.31 18.37 53.49
C LYS A 272 5.20 17.42 53.02
N GLU A 273 5.32 16.74 51.87
CA GLU A 273 5.96 15.43 51.58
C GLU A 273 5.03 14.81 50.49
N THR A 274 5.35 13.90 49.58
CA THR A 274 6.31 12.79 49.53
C THR A 274 6.38 12.25 48.09
N SER A 275 7.50 11.59 47.82
CA SER A 275 7.84 10.73 46.68
C SER A 275 6.83 9.65 46.29
N ALA A 276 6.79 9.27 45.01
CA ALA A 276 7.14 7.90 44.56
C ALA A 276 7.06 7.75 43.02
N SER A 277 8.15 7.25 42.46
CA SER A 277 8.29 6.64 41.14
C SER A 277 7.59 5.28 41.06
N LEU A 278 7.04 4.89 39.90
CA LEU A 278 7.11 3.53 39.32
C LEU A 278 6.57 3.48 37.87
N HIS A 279 7.09 2.51 37.13
CA HIS A 279 7.13 2.29 35.68
C HIS A 279 5.78 1.96 34.98
N PRO A 280 5.75 1.87 33.63
CA PRO A 280 4.56 1.99 32.79
C PRO A 280 3.90 0.63 32.52
N SER A 281 2.57 0.64 32.45
CA SER A 281 1.79 -0.51 31.99
C SER A 281 0.52 -0.05 31.26
N HIS A 282 0.23 -0.76 30.16
CA HIS A 282 -1.07 -0.96 29.51
C HIS A 282 -1.52 0.04 28.43
N CYS A 283 -1.24 -0.37 27.19
CA CYS A 283 -2.09 -0.15 26.04
C CYS A 283 -3.30 -1.09 26.15
N ALA A 284 -4.51 -0.56 26.31
CA ALA A 284 -5.73 -1.34 26.26
C ALA A 284 -6.84 -0.54 25.55
N SER A 285 -7.29 -1.10 24.42
CA SER A 285 -8.68 -1.23 23.97
C SER A 285 -9.62 -0.02 24.08
N LEU A 286 -9.93 0.58 22.93
CA LEU A 286 -11.24 1.16 22.66
C LEU A 286 -11.68 0.83 21.22
N VAL A 287 -12.39 -0.29 21.06
CA VAL A 287 -13.30 -0.50 19.92
C VAL A 287 -14.66 -0.83 20.51
N GLY A 288 -15.59 0.10 20.38
CA GLY A 288 -17.02 -0.11 20.65
C GLY A 288 -17.73 -0.55 19.36
N PRO A 289 -18.76 -1.42 19.45
CA PRO A 289 -19.46 -1.99 18.30
C PRO A 289 -20.50 -0.98 17.76
N SER A 290 -20.86 -1.00 16.48
CA SER A 290 -22.01 -1.75 15.93
C SER A 290 -22.35 -1.08 14.58
N ARG A 291 -22.75 -1.77 13.51
CA ARG A 291 -24.08 -2.36 13.30
C ARG A 291 -24.00 -3.57 12.39
N LEU A 292 -24.48 -4.70 12.89
CA LEU A 292 -24.84 -5.89 12.12
C LEU A 292 -26.26 -5.70 11.58
N CYS A 293 -26.45 -5.97 10.29
CA CYS A 293 -27.75 -6.19 9.68
C CYS A 293 -27.98 -7.71 9.65
N GLU A 294 -29.01 -8.16 10.35
CA GLU A 294 -29.49 -9.54 10.33
C GLU A 294 -30.26 -9.81 9.05
N THR A 295 -29.95 -10.89 8.33
CA THR A 295 -30.97 -11.64 7.56
C THR A 295 -30.64 -13.13 7.50
N THR A 296 -31.36 -13.87 8.34
CA THR A 296 -32.00 -15.18 8.13
C THR A 296 -31.33 -16.23 7.22
N SER A 297 -30.93 -17.31 7.89
CA SER A 297 -30.69 -18.65 7.37
C SER A 297 -31.85 -19.20 6.53
N LYS A 298 -31.54 -19.71 5.33
CA LYS A 298 -32.29 -20.80 4.70
C LYS A 298 -31.31 -21.83 4.15
N SER A 299 -31.31 -22.97 4.81
CA SER A 299 -30.71 -24.25 4.42
C SER A 299 -31.28 -24.74 3.10
N PHE A 300 -30.41 -25.11 2.15
CA PHE A 300 -30.74 -26.02 1.06
C PHE A 300 -29.58 -26.99 0.84
N ALA A 301 -29.82 -28.26 1.15
CA ALA A 301 -28.91 -29.36 0.90
C ALA A 301 -29.18 -29.92 -0.49
N LEU A 302 -28.19 -29.94 -1.39
CA LEU A 302 -28.18 -30.81 -2.57
C LEU A 302 -26.77 -31.33 -2.90
N ARG A 303 -26.69 -32.67 -2.77
CA ARG A 303 -25.86 -33.70 -3.40
C ARG A 303 -24.82 -33.27 -4.46
N GLY A 304 -23.57 -33.64 -4.18
CA GLY A 304 -22.81 -34.64 -4.95
C GLY A 304 -22.48 -34.36 -6.43
N GLY A 305 -21.22 -34.00 -6.70
CA GLY A 305 -20.63 -34.05 -8.04
C GLY A 305 -19.11 -34.02 -7.95
N HIS A 306 -18.46 -35.17 -8.16
CA HIS A 306 -17.01 -35.30 -8.24
C HIS A 306 -16.47 -34.61 -9.51
N GLY A 307 -15.72 -33.53 -9.34
CA GLY A 307 -14.86 -32.93 -10.37
C GLY A 307 -13.39 -33.05 -9.95
N ARG A 308 -12.62 -33.88 -10.68
CA ARG A 308 -11.16 -34.03 -10.49
C ARG A 308 -10.43 -32.74 -10.86
N PRO A 309 -9.37 -32.32 -10.14
CA PRO A 309 -8.52 -31.23 -10.60
C PRO A 309 -7.62 -31.69 -11.76
N LEU A 310 -7.66 -30.93 -12.86
CA LEU A 310 -6.77 -31.04 -14.02
C LEU A 310 -5.45 -30.31 -13.74
N PHE A 311 -4.45 -31.00 -13.19
CA PHE A 311 -3.05 -30.58 -13.25
C PHE A 311 -2.15 -31.79 -13.47
N PRO A 312 -1.21 -31.77 -14.43
CA PRO A 312 -0.22 -32.83 -14.57
C PRO A 312 0.85 -32.72 -13.48
N GLU A 313 1.19 -33.88 -12.89
CA GLU A 313 2.32 -34.10 -11.97
C GLU A 313 3.64 -33.63 -12.61
N ALA A 314 4.38 -32.79 -11.88
CA ALA A 314 5.74 -32.41 -12.24
C ALA A 314 6.74 -33.26 -11.44
N THR A 315 7.63 -33.94 -12.14
CA THR A 315 8.75 -34.71 -11.58
C THR A 315 9.78 -33.80 -10.90
N PRO A 316 10.42 -34.26 -9.79
CA PRO A 316 11.36 -33.44 -9.05
C PRO A 316 12.70 -33.36 -9.78
N VAL A 317 13.16 -32.15 -10.09
CA VAL A 317 14.53 -31.90 -10.55
C VAL A 317 15.33 -31.31 -9.39
N SER A 318 16.27 -32.11 -8.90
CA SER A 318 17.32 -31.71 -7.96
C SER A 318 18.25 -30.68 -8.61
N ALA A 319 18.31 -29.47 -8.05
CA ALA A 319 19.33 -28.48 -8.39
C ALA A 319 19.62 -27.61 -7.17
N THR A 320 20.75 -27.87 -6.51
CA THR A 320 21.33 -26.99 -5.49
C THR A 320 21.75 -25.67 -6.14
N PRO A 321 21.29 -24.49 -5.66
CA PRO A 321 21.74 -23.21 -6.22
C PRO A 321 23.17 -22.88 -5.74
N PRO A 322 24.01 -22.28 -6.60
CA PRO A 322 25.37 -21.89 -6.21
C PRO A 322 25.36 -20.69 -5.25
N SER A 323 26.27 -20.73 -4.30
CA SER A 323 26.50 -19.71 -3.27
C SER A 323 26.91 -18.37 -3.88
N ARG A 324 26.04 -17.37 -3.79
CA ARG A 324 26.38 -15.96 -3.92
C ARG A 324 26.03 -15.24 -2.64
N LYS A 325 27.01 -14.53 -2.07
CA LYS A 325 26.91 -13.77 -0.81
C LYS A 325 25.68 -12.88 -0.84
N PHE A 326 24.61 -13.33 -0.18
CA PHE A 326 23.45 -12.54 0.21
C PHE A 326 23.89 -11.66 1.37
N VAL A 327 23.53 -10.37 1.36
CA VAL A 327 23.49 -9.60 2.61
C VAL A 327 22.32 -10.18 3.40
N ALA A 328 22.60 -10.67 4.60
CA ALA A 328 21.62 -11.36 5.41
C ALA A 328 20.47 -10.38 5.80
N PRO A 329 19.22 -10.85 5.88
CA PRO A 329 18.07 -10.06 6.35
C PRO A 329 18.23 -9.44 7.75
N GLU A 330 19.23 -9.90 8.49
CA GLU A 330 19.55 -9.57 9.88
C GLU A 330 20.18 -8.18 10.04
N ASP A 331 20.67 -7.58 8.95
CA ASP A 331 21.41 -6.31 8.98
C ASP A 331 20.55 -5.07 8.62
N PHE A 332 19.22 -5.19 8.51
CA PHE A 332 18.37 -3.99 8.37
C PHE A 332 18.17 -3.33 9.75
N ASP A 333 19.22 -2.67 10.23
CA ASP A 333 19.18 -1.86 11.43
C ASP A 333 18.40 -0.56 11.14
N SER A 334 17.30 -0.35 11.86
CA SER A 334 16.47 0.85 11.74
C SER A 334 17.20 2.12 12.18
N ASP A 335 18.20 2.01 13.06
CA ASP A 335 19.05 3.10 13.50
C ASP A 335 20.17 3.38 12.48
N TYR A 336 20.74 2.33 11.87
CA TYR A 336 21.58 2.47 10.67
C TYR A 336 20.83 3.21 9.56
N TRP A 337 19.59 2.82 9.25
CA TRP A 337 18.79 3.49 8.21
C TRP A 337 18.56 4.99 8.51
N ARG A 338 18.24 5.35 9.76
CA ARG A 338 18.13 6.75 10.20
C ARG A 338 19.44 7.51 10.05
N SER A 339 20.58 6.87 10.30
CA SER A 339 21.90 7.48 10.22
C SER A 339 22.42 7.66 8.79
N VAL A 340 22.05 6.76 7.86
CA VAL A 340 22.61 6.71 6.50
C VAL A 340 21.80 7.54 5.51
N GLU A 341 20.46 7.58 5.63
CA GLU A 341 19.61 8.24 4.63
C GLU A 341 19.05 9.61 5.07
N GLY A 342 19.21 9.97 6.34
CA GLY A 342 18.63 11.19 6.93
C GLY A 342 17.09 11.15 6.96
N HIS A 343 16.46 12.21 7.49
CA HIS A 343 15.00 12.32 7.54
C HIS A 343 14.40 12.54 6.14
N ARG A 344 14.26 11.49 5.32
CA ARG A 344 13.45 11.54 4.10
C ARG A 344 11.97 11.54 4.46
N THR A 345 11.47 12.71 4.81
CA THR A 345 10.05 12.90 5.09
C THR A 345 9.27 12.96 3.77
N LEU A 346 8.12 12.27 3.72
CA LEU A 346 7.10 12.27 2.68
C LEU A 346 6.77 13.66 2.14
N PHE A 347 6.98 14.70 2.96
CA PHE A 347 6.62 16.08 2.69
C PHE A 347 7.78 17.08 2.90
N GLY A 348 9.04 16.62 2.83
CA GLY A 348 10.23 17.44 3.10
C GLY A 348 10.93 17.95 1.85
N ARG A 349 10.81 19.28 1.61
CA ARG A 349 11.61 20.19 0.74
C ARG A 349 12.50 19.60 -0.37
N ASP A 350 11.99 18.72 -1.23
CA ASP A 350 12.58 18.60 -2.57
C ASP A 350 11.99 19.74 -3.41
N THR A 351 12.67 20.89 -3.44
CA THR A 351 12.34 21.96 -4.38
C THR A 351 12.53 21.42 -5.81
N ALA A 352 11.89 22.06 -6.80
CA ALA A 352 12.08 21.70 -8.20
C ALA A 352 13.57 21.69 -8.61
N GLU A 353 14.38 22.47 -7.90
CA GLU A 353 15.83 22.59 -8.07
C GLU A 353 16.59 21.35 -7.56
N THR A 354 16.23 20.82 -6.39
CA THR A 354 16.80 19.57 -5.86
C THR A 354 16.47 18.37 -6.75
N ARG A 355 15.27 18.36 -7.36
CA ARG A 355 14.86 17.33 -8.33
C ARG A 355 15.64 17.42 -9.64
N ARG A 356 15.94 18.64 -10.12
CA ARG A 356 16.77 18.87 -11.32
C ARG A 356 18.22 18.41 -11.13
N GLN A 357 18.79 18.55 -9.93
CA GLN A 357 20.17 18.13 -9.67
C GLN A 357 20.32 16.61 -9.56
N LYS A 358 19.30 15.90 -9.03
CA LYS A 358 19.32 14.42 -8.94
C LYS A 358 19.19 13.71 -10.28
N LEU A 359 18.61 14.35 -11.31
CA LEU A 359 18.47 13.80 -12.67
C LEU A 359 19.70 14.00 -13.56
N LYS A 360 20.71 14.77 -13.10
CA LYS A 360 21.96 15.03 -13.84
C LYS A 360 23.13 14.12 -13.41
N LYS A 361 22.92 13.24 -12.44
CA LYS A 361 23.82 12.15 -12.05
C LYS A 361 23.14 10.84 -12.40
#